data_AF-A0A1C6IBF0-F1
#
_entry.id   AF-A0A1C6IBF0-F1
#
_cell.length_a   1.000
_cell.length_b   1.000
_cell.length_c   1.000
_cell.angle_alpha   90.00
_cell.angle_beta   90.00
_cell.angle_gamma   90.00
#
_symmetry.space_group_name_H-M   'P 1'
#
loop_
_entity.id
_entity.type
_entity.pdbx_description
1 polymer ?
#
loop_
_entity_poly.entity_id
_entity_poly.type
_entity_poly.pdbx_seq_one_letter_code
_entity_poly.pdbx_strand_id
1 'polypeptide(L)'
;MGDRALRIAVVHGLVNAQKLLDDIESGQEYFDLVEVMTCKTGCVGGAGQPYGLIPVKQQRAEGLYEADRTALIKRSERNPIVTKLLEGALKGRTHQLLHVEYKRPDKA
;
A
#
# COMPACT_ATOMS: atom_id res chain seq x y z
N MET A 1 20.04 7.37 -11.53
CA MET A 1 19.50 6.96 -10.22
C MET A 1 20.01 5.54 -9.95
N GLY A 2 21.23 5.40 -9.45
CA GLY A 2 21.88 4.08 -9.27
C GLY A 2 22.52 3.89 -7.90
N ASP A 3 22.95 4.98 -7.25
CA ASP A 3 23.79 4.90 -6.06
C ASP A 3 23.07 5.17 -4.73
N ARG A 4 21.77 5.51 -4.76
CA ARG A 4 20.98 5.72 -3.54
C ARG A 4 20.29 4.43 -3.12
N ALA A 5 20.69 3.88 -1.97
CA ALA A 5 19.92 2.83 -1.31
C ALA A 5 18.57 3.39 -0.81
N LEU A 6 17.47 2.71 -1.14
CA LEU A 6 16.14 3.03 -0.63
C LEU A 6 15.82 2.09 0.54
N ARG A 7 15.47 2.66 1.70
CA ARG A 7 15.04 1.93 2.89
C ARG A 7 13.52 1.96 2.96
N ILE A 8 12.88 0.79 2.84
CA ILE A 8 11.41 0.65 2.80
C ILE A 8 10.96 -0.20 4.01
N ALA A 9 9.87 0.21 4.67
CA ALA A 9 9.23 -0.57 5.71
C ALA A 9 7.78 -0.92 5.34
N VAL A 10 7.35 -2.12 5.73
CA VAL A 10 5.94 -2.56 5.66
C VAL A 10 5.51 -2.97 7.05
N VAL A 11 4.42 -2.39 7.55
CA VAL A 11 3.94 -2.62 8.91
C VAL A 11 2.51 -3.12 8.91
N HIS A 12 2.29 -4.20 9.65
CA HIS A 12 0.95 -4.74 9.91
C HIS A 12 0.54 -4.51 11.36
N GLY A 13 -0.61 -3.89 11.57
CA GLY A 13 -1.18 -3.58 12.87
C GLY A 13 -0.78 -2.20 13.40
N LEU A 14 -1.75 -1.46 13.94
CA LEU A 14 -1.53 -0.11 14.46
C LEU A 14 -0.59 -0.07 15.67
N VAL A 15 -0.55 -1.13 16.49
CA VAL A 15 0.40 -1.23 17.61
C VAL A 15 1.84 -1.27 17.12
N ASN A 16 2.10 -1.97 16.01
CA ASN A 16 3.43 -2.02 15.42
C ASN A 16 3.75 -0.73 14.68
N ALA A 17 2.74 -0.08 14.09
CA ALA A 17 2.91 1.22 13.45
C ALA A 17 3.32 2.28 14.48
N GLN A 18 2.70 2.31 15.65
CA GLN A 18 3.08 3.22 16.73
C GLN A 18 4.54 3.02 17.15
N LYS A 19 4.96 1.76 17.38
CA LYS A 19 6.35 1.46 17.73
C LYS A 19 7.34 1.92 16.66
N LEU A 20 7.03 1.66 15.38
CA LEU A 20 7.88 2.11 14.28
C LEU A 20 7.97 3.64 14.24
N LEU A 21 6.86 4.35 14.49
CA LEU A 21 6.87 5.81 14.56
C LEU A 21 7.78 6.30 15.70
N ASP A 22 7.69 5.68 16.88
CA ASP A 22 8.56 6.03 18.02
C ASP A 22 10.06 5.79 17.69
N ASP A 23 10.40 4.69 17.01
CA ASP A 23 11.76 4.37 16.56
C ASP A 23 12.27 5.37 15.50
N ILE A 24 11.40 5.83 14.61
CA ILE A 24 11.73 6.86 13.59
C ILE A 24 11.91 8.22 14.25
N GLU A 25 11.00 8.63 15.15
CA GLU A 25 11.05 9.93 15.83
C GLU A 25 12.23 10.05 16.78
N SER A 26 12.65 8.95 17.42
CA SER A 26 13.86 8.90 18.26
C SER A 26 15.16 8.85 17.47
N GLY A 27 15.11 8.64 16.15
CA GLY A 27 16.26 8.51 15.27
C GLY A 27 16.95 7.15 15.32
N GLN A 28 16.34 6.14 15.96
CA GLN A 28 16.83 4.76 15.97
C GLN A 28 16.75 4.14 14.57
N GLU A 29 15.70 4.47 13.81
CA GLU A 29 15.47 3.95 12.47
C GLU A 29 15.18 5.05 11.43
N TYR A 30 15.43 4.75 10.16
CA TYR A 30 15.15 5.65 9.04
C TYR A 30 14.60 4.88 7.84
N PHE A 31 13.54 5.39 7.22
CA PHE A 31 12.93 4.82 6.01
C PHE A 31 12.52 5.92 5.03
N ASP A 32 12.72 5.69 3.74
CA ASP A 32 12.28 6.57 2.64
C ASP A 32 10.79 6.39 2.32
N LEU A 33 10.26 5.19 2.55
CA LEU A 33 8.86 4.84 2.31
C LEU A 33 8.38 3.85 3.36
N VAL A 34 7.21 4.12 3.94
CA VAL A 34 6.56 3.25 4.91
C VAL A 34 5.14 2.95 4.45
N GLU A 35 4.79 1.68 4.32
CA GLU A 35 3.42 1.22 4.10
C GLU A 35 2.84 0.68 5.41
N VAL A 36 1.66 1.19 5.81
CA VAL A 36 0.98 0.78 7.04
C VAL A 36 -0.35 0.14 6.71
N MET A 37 -0.55 -1.09 7.17
CA MET A 37 -1.80 -1.84 7.08
C MET A 37 -2.35 -2.09 8.47
N THR A 38 -3.61 -1.75 8.72
CA THR A 38 -4.26 -1.98 10.03
C THR A 38 -4.41 -3.46 10.37
N CYS A 39 -4.69 -4.32 9.38
CA CYS A 39 -4.91 -5.75 9.61
C CYS A 39 -3.58 -6.51 9.67
N LYS A 40 -3.45 -7.43 10.64
CA LYS A 40 -2.21 -8.20 10.91
C LYS A 40 -1.73 -9.07 9.73
N THR A 41 -2.61 -9.39 8.79
CA THR A 41 -2.31 -10.20 7.61
C THR A 41 -2.65 -9.45 6.32
N GLY A 42 -2.62 -8.12 6.35
CA GLY A 42 -3.10 -7.26 5.25
C GLY A 42 -4.59 -7.45 4.95
N CYS A 43 -5.02 -6.95 3.79
CA CYS A 43 -6.43 -6.92 3.41
C CYS A 43 -7.06 -8.32 3.27
N VAL A 44 -6.28 -9.35 2.90
CA VAL A 44 -6.78 -10.73 2.72
C VAL A 44 -7.31 -11.37 4.01
N GLY A 45 -6.90 -10.84 5.16
CA GLY A 45 -7.43 -11.23 6.47
C GLY A 45 -8.15 -10.11 7.21
N GLY A 46 -8.67 -9.12 6.47
CA GLY A 46 -9.55 -8.09 7.03
C GLY A 46 -10.82 -8.69 7.65
N ALA A 47 -11.41 -7.97 8.61
CA ALA A 47 -12.54 -8.45 9.39
C ALA A 47 -13.81 -8.75 8.57
N GLY A 48 -13.95 -8.13 7.38
CA GLY A 48 -15.06 -8.41 6.46
C GLY A 48 -14.91 -9.69 5.62
N GLN A 49 -13.76 -10.37 5.70
CA GLN A 49 -13.53 -11.60 4.94
C GLN A 49 -14.14 -12.82 5.67
N PRO A 50 -14.51 -13.89 4.94
CA PRO A 50 -14.96 -15.13 5.56
C PRO A 50 -13.97 -15.62 6.61
N TYR A 51 -14.47 -16.17 7.71
CA TYR A 51 -13.64 -16.72 8.77
C TYR A 51 -12.67 -17.75 8.20
N GLY A 52 -11.43 -17.72 8.69
CA GLY A 52 -10.38 -18.63 8.26
C GLY A 52 -9.17 -18.49 9.17
N LEU A 53 -8.54 -19.63 9.45
CA LEU A 53 -7.26 -19.66 10.15
C LEU A 53 -6.13 -19.13 9.24
N ILE A 54 -4.93 -18.97 9.80
CA ILE A 54 -3.77 -18.44 9.08
C ILE A 54 -3.51 -19.16 7.73
N PRO A 55 -3.58 -20.50 7.63
CA PRO A 55 -3.36 -21.19 6.35
C PRO A 55 -4.34 -20.76 5.25
N VAL A 56 -5.61 -20.55 5.60
CA VAL A 56 -6.64 -20.08 4.65
C VAL A 56 -6.33 -18.66 4.18
N LYS A 57 -5.81 -17.79 5.07
CA LYS A 57 -5.42 -16.43 4.71
C LYS A 57 -4.18 -16.41 3.80
N GLN A 58 -3.24 -17.32 4.01
CA GLN A 58 -2.08 -17.49 3.14
C GLN A 58 -2.48 -17.93 1.74
N GLN A 59 -3.39 -18.90 1.63
CA GLN A 59 -3.94 -19.34 0.34
C GLN A 59 -4.62 -18.19 -0.44
N ARG A 60 -5.31 -17.28 0.26
CA ARG A 60 -5.89 -16.07 -0.37
C ARG A 60 -4.81 -15.16 -0.95
N ALA A 61 -3.70 -14.97 -0.24
CA ALA A 61 -2.58 -14.18 -0.73
C ALA A 61 -1.88 -14.87 -1.92
N GLU A 62 -1.71 -16.20 -1.85
CA GLU A 62 -1.15 -17.00 -2.93
C GLU A 62 -1.97 -16.87 -4.22
N GLY A 63 -3.31 -16.93 -4.13
CA GLY A 63 -4.17 -16.72 -5.29
C GLY A 63 -4.00 -15.34 -5.95
N LEU A 64 -3.75 -14.29 -5.17
CA LEU A 64 -3.42 -12.96 -5.72
C LEU A 64 -2.07 -12.96 -6.44
N TYR A 65 -1.06 -13.65 -5.89
CA TYR A 65 0.24 -13.78 -6.54
C TYR A 65 0.18 -14.62 -7.82
N GLU A 66 -0.64 -15.65 -7.86
CA GLU A 66 -0.87 -16.46 -9.07
C GLU A 66 -1.57 -15.66 -10.17
N ALA A 67 -2.60 -14.90 -9.80
CA ALA A 67 -3.27 -13.98 -10.71
C ALA A 67 -2.31 -12.90 -11.25
N ASP A 68 -1.46 -12.35 -10.38
CA ASP A 68 -0.42 -11.43 -10.83
C ASP A 68 0.54 -12.15 -11.79
N ARG A 69 1.13 -13.29 -11.42
CA ARG A 69 2.12 -14.05 -12.21
C ARG A 69 1.67 -14.31 -13.65
N THR A 70 0.38 -14.56 -13.84
CA THR A 70 -0.21 -14.86 -15.14
C THR A 70 -0.69 -13.63 -15.92
N ALA A 71 -0.71 -12.45 -15.30
CA ALA A 71 -1.13 -11.20 -15.95
C ALA A 71 -0.15 -10.76 -17.04
N LEU A 72 -0.69 -10.45 -18.23
CA LEU A 72 0.09 -9.93 -19.38
C LEU A 72 0.64 -8.53 -19.12
N ILE A 73 -0.09 -7.71 -18.36
CA ILE A 73 0.30 -6.34 -18.00
C ILE A 73 0.66 -6.32 -16.52
N LYS A 74 1.96 -6.19 -16.23
CA LYS A 74 2.53 -6.19 -14.87
C LYS A 74 2.68 -4.80 -14.25
N ARG A 75 2.62 -3.77 -15.08
CA ARG A 75 2.93 -2.39 -14.72
C ARG A 75 1.75 -1.53 -15.12
N SER A 76 1.16 -0.83 -14.15
CA SER A 76 -0.07 -0.05 -14.36
C SER A 76 0.10 1.01 -15.44
N GLU A 77 1.27 1.61 -15.57
CA GLU A 77 1.63 2.59 -16.60
C GLU A 77 1.73 1.99 -18.02
N ARG A 78 1.81 0.65 -18.14
CA ARG A 78 1.74 -0.05 -19.43
C ARG A 78 0.31 -0.46 -19.80
N ASN A 79 -0.66 -0.20 -18.93
CA ASN A 79 -2.05 -0.50 -19.22
C ASN A 79 -2.62 0.55 -20.20
N PRO A 80 -3.05 0.16 -21.42
CA PRO A 80 -3.54 1.12 -22.41
C PRO A 80 -4.83 1.82 -21.98
N ILE A 81 -5.66 1.17 -21.14
CA ILE A 81 -6.89 1.77 -20.62
C ILE A 81 -6.53 2.90 -19.64
N VAL A 82 -5.59 2.64 -18.72
CA VAL A 82 -5.12 3.63 -17.74
C VAL A 82 -4.47 4.82 -18.45
N THR A 83 -3.61 4.54 -19.42
CA THR A 83 -2.94 5.60 -20.21
C THR A 83 -3.94 6.48 -20.94
N LYS A 84 -4.90 5.87 -21.65
CA LYS A 84 -5.97 6.61 -22.36
C LYS A 84 -6.83 7.44 -21.40
N LEU A 85 -7.10 6.94 -20.20
CA LEU A 85 -7.87 7.67 -19.19
C LEU A 85 -7.10 8.90 -18.67
N LEU A 86 -5.82 8.73 -18.34
CA LEU A 86 -4.96 9.79 -17.82
C LEU A 86 -4.67 10.89 -18.85
N GLU A 87 -4.42 10.51 -20.11
CA GLU A 87 -4.13 11.46 -21.20
C GLU A 87 -5.38 12.07 -21.84
N GLY A 88 -6.54 11.44 -21.64
CA GLY A 88 -7.83 11.91 -22.12
C GLY A 88 -8.62 12.64 -21.04
N ALA A 89 -9.65 11.97 -20.53
CA ALA A 89 -10.68 12.58 -19.68
C ALA A 89 -10.14 13.20 -18.38
N LEU A 90 -9.01 12.71 -17.85
CA LEU A 90 -8.42 13.21 -16.61
C LEU A 90 -7.30 14.25 -16.83
N LYS A 91 -6.90 14.51 -18.07
CA LYS A 91 -5.77 15.40 -18.37
C LYS A 91 -6.04 16.81 -17.83
N GLY A 92 -5.07 17.33 -17.07
CA GLY A 92 -5.18 18.64 -16.41
C GLY A 92 -6.04 18.68 -15.15
N ARG A 93 -6.70 17.56 -14.78
CA ARG A 93 -7.57 17.46 -13.59
C ARG A 93 -7.21 16.30 -12.66
N THR A 94 -6.09 15.62 -12.92
CA THR A 94 -5.66 14.43 -12.17
C THR A 94 -5.57 14.70 -10.67
N HIS A 95 -4.91 15.80 -10.26
CA HIS A 95 -4.81 16.15 -8.85
C HIS A 95 -6.18 16.43 -8.22
N GLN A 96 -7.00 17.24 -8.89
CA GLN A 96 -8.36 17.55 -8.43
C GLN A 96 -9.23 16.30 -8.23
N LEU A 97 -9.08 15.28 -9.09
CA LEU A 97 -9.99 14.13 -9.12
C LEU A 97 -9.49 12.92 -8.35
N LEU A 98 -8.17 12.72 -8.24
CA LEU A 98 -7.58 11.49 -7.70
C LEU A 98 -6.75 11.68 -6.42
N HIS A 99 -6.49 12.93 -6.00
CA HIS A 99 -5.79 13.21 -4.74
C HIS A 99 -6.78 13.67 -3.67
N VAL A 100 -6.42 13.41 -2.41
CA VAL A 100 -7.16 13.84 -1.23
C VAL A 100 -6.22 14.53 -0.26
N GLU A 101 -6.77 15.46 0.52
CA GLU A 101 -6.05 16.12 1.61
C GLU A 101 -6.52 15.56 2.95
N TYR A 102 -5.56 15.16 3.79
CA TYR A 102 -5.83 14.76 5.16
C TYR A 102 -5.60 15.95 6.09
N LYS A 103 -6.64 16.36 6.83
CA LYS A 103 -6.50 17.39 7.85
C LYS A 103 -5.85 16.78 9.10
N ARG A 104 -4.97 17.55 9.72
CA ARG A 104 -4.52 17.23 11.08
C ARG A 104 -5.74 17.31 12.00
N PRO A 105 -6.05 16.26 12.78
CA PRO A 105 -7.14 16.36 13.75
C PRO A 105 -6.81 17.46 14.76
N ASP A 106 -7.81 18.24 15.14
CA ASP A 106 -7.73 19.15 16.28
C ASP A 106 -7.33 18.29 17.49
N LYS A 107 -6.28 18.68 18.21
CA LYS A 107 -5.75 17.90 19.34
C LYS A 107 -6.90 17.57 20.31
N ALA A 108 -7.14 16.28 20.55
CA ALA A 108 -7.91 15.82 21.70
C ALA A 108 -7.10 16.01 22.98
#